data_AF-A0A435B4R1-F1
#
_entry.id   AF-A0A435B4R1-F1
#
_cell.length_a   1.000
_cell.length_b   1.000
_cell.length_c   1.000
_cell.angle_alpha   90.00
_cell.angle_beta   90.00
_cell.angle_gamma   90.00
#
_symmetry.space_group_name_H-M   'P 1'
#
loop_
_entity.id
_entity.type
_entity.pdbx_description
1 polymer ?
#
loop_
_entity_poly.entity_id
_entity_poly.type
_entity_poly.pdbx_seq_one_letter_code
_entity_poly.pdbx_strand_id
1 'polypeptide(L)'
;MSQFIYKIAPEALWREAERSGRFTGAPIDVADGFIHFSTADQVRETAARHFAGQTGLLLIAIDGDRLGGALKYEVSRGGALFPHLYAPLDLSAVLWIRPLPLGADGRHEFPDLETEMSMLDRIGQKLLFTLDPETAHGLSIAALRCGLPVAPRAPRDERLKLRVAGLDFPNPLGMAAGYDKNAEVPDALLGLGFGFAE
;
A
#
# COMPACT_ATOMS: atom_id res chain seq x y z
N MET A 1 -9.81 -2.10 -5.04
CA MET A 1 -8.96 -2.10 -3.83
C MET A 1 -8.75 -0.65 -3.42
N SER A 2 -8.80 -0.38 -2.12
CA SER A 2 -8.85 0.97 -1.53
C SER A 2 -7.59 1.79 -1.77
N GLN A 3 -7.73 3.10 -2.04
CA GLN A 3 -6.61 4.03 -2.07
C GLN A 3 -6.12 4.36 -0.64
N PHE A 4 -4.94 3.86 -0.25
CA PHE A 4 -4.37 4.15 1.07
C PHE A 4 -3.74 5.55 1.13
N ILE A 5 -4.17 6.34 2.11
CA ILE A 5 -3.52 7.60 2.51
C ILE A 5 -3.22 7.59 4.01
N TYR A 6 -2.22 8.36 4.42
CA TYR A 6 -1.66 8.29 5.76
C TYR A 6 -1.71 9.62 6.47
N LYS A 7 -2.04 9.58 7.76
CA LYS A 7 -1.93 10.71 8.69
C LYS A 7 -0.91 10.39 9.77
N ILE A 8 -0.06 11.36 10.09
CA ILE A 8 0.74 11.35 11.31
C ILE A 8 0.09 12.33 12.29
N ALA A 9 -0.18 11.88 13.51
CA ALA A 9 -0.74 12.72 14.57
C ALA A 9 -0.17 12.33 15.94
N PRO A 10 -0.06 13.28 16.89
CA PRO A 10 0.21 12.94 18.28
C PRO A 10 -0.88 12.02 18.85
N GLU A 11 -0.49 11.02 19.63
CA GLU A 11 -1.43 10.05 20.22
C GLU A 11 -2.52 10.75 21.03
N ALA A 12 -2.16 11.76 21.84
CA ALA A 12 -3.10 12.50 22.66
C ALA A 12 -4.22 13.17 21.82
N LEU A 13 -3.86 13.72 20.66
CA LEU A 13 -4.81 14.34 19.74
C LEU A 13 -5.73 13.28 19.11
N TRP A 14 -5.18 12.14 18.72
CA TRP A 14 -5.97 11.06 18.14
C TRP A 14 -6.97 10.46 19.15
N ARG A 15 -6.57 10.32 20.42
CA ARG A 15 -7.44 9.86 21.51
C ARG A 15 -8.65 10.77 21.73
N GLU A 16 -8.53 12.06 21.43
CA GLU A 16 -9.67 13.00 21.43
C GLU A 16 -10.62 12.73 20.26
N ALA A 17 -10.07 12.48 19.08
CA ALA A 17 -10.88 12.11 17.93
C ALA A 17 -11.63 10.79 18.13
N GLU A 18 -10.99 9.79 18.75
CA GLU A 18 -11.66 8.53 19.12
C GLU A 18 -12.86 8.77 20.05
N ARG A 19 -12.71 9.67 21.03
CA ARG A 19 -13.79 10.03 21.97
C ARG A 19 -14.94 10.78 21.31
N SER A 20 -14.65 11.61 20.30
CA SER A 20 -15.66 12.38 19.57
C SER A 20 -16.21 11.69 18.32
N GLY A 21 -15.61 10.57 17.91
CA GLY A 21 -15.96 9.81 16.70
C GLY A 21 -15.53 10.46 15.38
N ARG A 22 -14.84 11.61 15.43
CA ARG A 22 -14.37 12.36 14.25
C ARG A 22 -13.05 13.06 14.54
N PHE A 23 -12.19 13.13 13.53
CA PHE A 23 -10.94 13.89 13.59
C PHE A 23 -11.08 15.19 12.78
N THR A 24 -10.93 16.34 13.43
CA THR A 24 -11.11 17.67 12.83
C THR A 24 -9.80 18.33 12.38
N GLY A 25 -8.67 17.63 12.51
CA GLY A 25 -7.35 18.12 12.14
C GLY A 25 -6.44 18.44 13.33
N ALA A 26 -5.15 18.42 13.08
CA ALA A 26 -4.11 18.98 13.94
C ALA A 26 -4.09 20.52 13.82
N PRO A 27 -3.38 21.25 14.70
CA PRO A 27 -3.37 22.72 14.66
C PRO A 27 -3.03 23.31 13.29
N ILE A 28 -2.10 22.70 12.54
CA ILE A 28 -1.76 23.13 11.18
C ILE A 28 -2.88 22.87 10.18
N ASP A 29 -3.59 21.75 10.29
CA ASP A 29 -4.72 21.43 9.42
C ASP A 29 -5.87 22.45 9.59
N VAL A 30 -6.12 22.83 10.85
CA VAL A 30 -7.13 23.84 11.18
C VAL A 30 -6.73 25.22 10.65
N ALA A 31 -5.44 25.57 10.75
CA ALA A 31 -4.92 26.83 10.23
C ALA A 31 -5.02 26.91 8.69
N ASP A 32 -4.70 25.81 8.01
CA ASP A 32 -4.70 25.74 6.54
C ASP A 32 -6.09 25.47 5.95
N GLY A 33 -7.05 25.03 6.78
CA GLY A 33 -8.45 24.82 6.41
C GLY A 33 -8.74 23.45 5.80
N PHE A 34 -7.79 22.52 5.85
CA PHE A 34 -7.94 21.15 5.37
C PHE A 34 -7.01 20.18 6.11
N ILE A 35 -7.37 18.91 6.18
CA ILE A 35 -6.55 17.88 6.82
C ILE A 35 -5.50 17.37 5.83
N HIS A 36 -4.23 17.53 6.18
CA HIS A 36 -3.12 17.02 5.40
C HIS A 36 -2.98 15.51 5.56
N PHE A 37 -2.90 14.81 4.45
CA PHE A 37 -2.49 13.41 4.38
C PHE A 37 -1.22 13.28 3.52
N SER A 38 -0.65 12.08 3.49
CA SER A 38 0.46 11.71 2.62
C SER A 38 0.18 10.35 1.99
N THR A 39 0.67 10.11 0.77
CA THR A 39 0.74 8.76 0.21
C THR A 39 1.88 7.96 0.85
N ALA A 40 1.98 6.66 0.54
CA ALA A 40 3.07 5.81 1.03
C ALA A 40 4.47 6.35 0.68
N ASP A 41 4.62 6.89 -0.53
CA ASP A 41 5.89 7.45 -1.01
C ASP A 41 6.25 8.76 -0.31
N GLN A 42 5.25 9.48 0.20
CA GLN A 42 5.40 10.81 0.78
C GLN A 42 5.59 10.77 2.30
N VAL A 43 4.97 9.82 3.00
CA VAL A 43 4.77 9.88 4.45
C VAL A 43 6.10 9.83 5.23
N ARG A 44 7.10 9.12 4.73
CA ARG A 44 8.44 9.05 5.34
C ARG A 44 9.14 10.41 5.31
N GLU A 45 9.09 11.11 4.18
CA GLU A 45 9.64 12.45 4.05
C GLU A 45 8.84 13.46 4.90
N THR A 46 7.51 13.32 4.95
CA THR A 46 6.65 14.15 5.81
C THR A 46 7.04 14.01 7.28
N ALA A 47 7.29 12.78 7.76
CA ALA A 47 7.81 12.54 9.11
C ALA A 47 9.16 13.22 9.35
N ALA A 48 10.12 13.03 8.43
CA ALA A 48 11.46 13.59 8.56
C ALA A 48 11.47 15.13 8.57
N ARG A 49 10.55 15.79 7.85
CA ARG A 49 10.50 17.27 7.80
C ARG A 49 9.77 17.89 8.98
N HIS A 50 8.64 17.31 9.39
CA HIS A 50 7.70 17.98 10.30
C HIS A 50 7.65 17.35 11.70
N PHE A 51 8.13 16.12 11.83
CA PHE A 51 8.00 15.32 13.05
C PHE A 51 9.35 14.84 13.60
N ALA A 52 10.48 15.27 13.02
CA ALA A 52 11.82 14.85 13.43
C ALA A 52 12.04 14.97 14.95
N GLY A 53 12.56 13.89 15.56
CA GLY A 53 12.85 13.82 17.00
C GLY A 53 11.63 13.72 17.92
N GLN A 54 10.40 13.76 17.39
CA GLN A 54 9.18 13.66 18.20
C GLN A 54 8.83 12.20 18.50
N THR A 55 8.35 11.95 19.71
CA THR A 55 7.83 10.66 20.19
C THR A 55 6.33 10.77 20.48
N GLY A 56 5.68 9.65 20.80
CA GLY A 56 4.24 9.63 21.08
C GLY A 56 3.38 9.93 19.84
N LEU A 57 3.87 9.56 18.66
CA LEU A 57 3.17 9.72 17.39
C LEU A 57 2.47 8.42 16.98
N LEU A 58 1.38 8.59 16.24
CA LEU A 58 0.67 7.51 15.56
C LEU A 58 0.78 7.71 14.05
N LEU A 59 0.86 6.58 13.35
CA LEU A 59 0.59 6.48 11.92
C LEU A 59 -0.81 5.89 11.75
N ILE A 60 -1.68 6.64 11.10
CA ILE A 60 -3.06 6.24 10.80
C ILE A 60 -3.16 6.01 9.30
N ALA A 61 -3.69 4.87 8.89
CA ALA A 61 -4.04 4.57 7.50
C ALA A 61 -5.54 4.75 7.28
N ILE A 62 -5.88 5.43 6.19
CA ILE A 62 -7.24 5.82 5.83
C ILE A 62 -7.55 5.29 4.44
N ASP A 63 -8.78 4.81 4.27
CA ASP A 63 -9.36 4.49 2.96
C ASP A 63 -9.78 5.79 2.26
N GLY A 64 -8.95 6.26 1.34
CA GLY A 64 -9.18 7.46 0.54
C GLY A 64 -10.43 7.38 -0.34
N ASP A 65 -10.80 6.18 -0.81
CA ASP A 65 -11.98 6.01 -1.66
C ASP A 65 -13.29 6.29 -0.90
N ARG A 66 -13.26 6.15 0.43
CA ARG A 66 -14.41 6.45 1.31
C ARG A 66 -14.59 7.93 1.61
N LEU A 67 -13.61 8.78 1.26
CA LEU A 67 -13.65 10.22 1.54
C LEU A 67 -14.36 11.04 0.45
N GLY A 68 -14.64 10.42 -0.70
CA GLY A 68 -15.41 11.02 -1.78
C GLY A 68 -14.81 12.33 -2.31
N GLY A 69 -15.68 13.24 -2.79
CA GLY A 69 -15.25 14.49 -3.44
C GLY A 69 -14.63 15.54 -2.51
N ALA A 70 -14.61 15.31 -1.19
CA ALA A 70 -13.94 16.19 -0.23
C ALA A 70 -12.42 15.96 -0.19
N LEU A 71 -11.95 14.78 -0.63
CA LEU A 71 -10.53 14.48 -0.78
C LEU A 71 -10.04 15.03 -2.13
N LYS A 72 -9.05 15.93 -2.09
CA LYS A 72 -8.44 16.54 -3.26
C LYS A 72 -6.94 16.26 -3.28
N TYR A 73 -6.42 16.04 -4.47
CA TYR A 73 -4.98 15.91 -4.70
C TYR A 73 -4.48 17.24 -5.28
N GLU A 74 -3.65 17.94 -4.52
CA GLU A 74 -3.20 19.29 -4.87
C GLU A 74 -1.68 19.36 -4.91
N VAL A 75 -1.16 20.17 -5.82
CA VAL A 75 0.29 20.36 -5.97
C VAL A 75 0.82 21.02 -4.71
N SER A 76 1.81 20.39 -4.09
CA SER A 76 2.50 20.90 -2.91
C SER A 76 4.00 20.92 -3.18
N ARG A 77 4.82 20.47 -2.23
CA ARG A 77 6.28 20.46 -2.33
C ARG A 77 6.78 19.63 -3.52
N GLY A 78 7.78 20.16 -4.21
CA GLY A 78 8.47 19.44 -5.30
C GLY A 78 7.59 19.12 -6.51
N GLY A 79 6.42 19.77 -6.66
CA GLY A 79 5.48 19.49 -7.75
C GLY A 79 4.64 18.22 -7.55
N ALA A 80 4.81 17.51 -6.42
CA ALA A 80 4.05 16.30 -6.12
C ALA A 80 2.64 16.64 -5.62
N LEU A 81 1.69 15.76 -5.93
CA LEU A 81 0.30 15.87 -5.49
C LEU A 81 0.12 15.29 -4.08
N PHE A 82 -0.31 16.10 -3.13
CA PHE A 82 -0.62 15.65 -1.76
C PHE A 82 -2.14 15.53 -1.56
N PRO A 83 -2.61 14.49 -0.86
CA PRO A 83 -4.01 14.36 -0.49
C PRO A 83 -4.39 15.33 0.64
N HIS A 84 -5.40 16.16 0.40
CA HIS A 84 -5.99 17.11 1.35
C HIS A 84 -7.49 16.85 1.47
N LEU A 85 -7.98 16.71 2.71
CA LEU A 85 -9.40 16.53 2.97
C LEU A 85 -10.04 17.82 3.46
N TYR A 86 -11.03 18.30 2.71
CA TYR A 86 -11.81 19.52 3.01
C TYR A 86 -13.07 19.18 3.81
N ALA A 87 -12.93 18.34 4.82
CA ALA A 87 -13.99 17.91 5.74
C ALA A 87 -13.36 17.30 7.01
N PRO A 88 -14.10 17.19 8.13
CA PRO A 88 -13.71 16.33 9.23
C PRO A 88 -13.56 14.88 8.75
N LEU A 89 -12.53 14.18 9.22
CA LEU A 89 -12.34 12.76 8.97
C LEU A 89 -13.31 11.94 9.85
N ASP A 90 -14.20 11.20 9.21
CA ASP A 90 -15.00 10.16 9.86
C ASP A 90 -14.12 8.95 10.16
N LEU A 91 -14.10 8.50 11.44
CA LEU A 91 -13.21 7.41 11.86
C LEU A 91 -13.60 6.07 11.26
N SER A 92 -14.80 5.92 10.69
CA SER A 92 -15.16 4.70 9.95
C SER A 92 -14.32 4.49 8.69
N ALA A 93 -13.66 5.53 8.16
CA ALA A 93 -12.73 5.43 7.03
C ALA A 93 -11.32 4.99 7.44
N VAL A 94 -11.03 4.89 8.75
CA VAL A 94 -9.72 4.44 9.25
C VAL A 94 -9.61 2.92 9.09
N LEU A 95 -8.52 2.49 8.45
CA LEU A 95 -8.23 1.08 8.20
C LEU A 95 -7.42 0.46 9.34
N TRP A 96 -6.42 1.19 9.82
CA TRP A 96 -5.64 0.80 10.98
C TRP A 96 -4.90 2.00 11.58
N ILE A 97 -4.50 1.85 12.84
CA ILE A 97 -3.74 2.83 13.62
C ILE A 97 -2.56 2.07 14.23
N ARG A 98 -1.35 2.61 14.09
CA ARG A 98 -0.13 2.00 14.65
C ARG A 98 0.74 3.06 15.32
N PRO A 99 1.46 2.73 16.42
CA PRO A 99 2.51 3.58 16.93
C PRO A 99 3.56 3.87 15.86
N LEU A 100 4.09 5.09 15.86
CA LEU A 100 5.20 5.51 14.99
C LEU A 100 6.40 5.85 15.90
N PRO A 101 7.14 4.84 16.40
CA PRO A 101 8.22 5.05 17.34
C PRO A 101 9.42 5.73 16.67
N LEU A 102 10.18 6.47 17.47
CA LEU A 102 11.45 7.06 17.05
C LEU A 102 12.57 6.04 17.29
N GLY A 103 13.24 5.63 16.21
CA GLY A 103 14.38 4.74 16.27
C GLY A 103 15.62 5.40 16.87
N ALA A 104 16.61 4.59 17.22
CA ALA A 104 17.88 5.07 17.80
C ALA A 104 18.69 5.98 16.86
N ASP A 105 18.42 5.91 15.55
CA ASP A 105 19.01 6.76 14.51
C ASP A 105 18.30 8.12 14.35
N GLY A 106 17.28 8.40 15.17
CA GLY A 106 16.48 9.62 15.12
C GLY A 106 15.46 9.65 13.99
N ARG A 107 15.21 8.52 13.32
CA ARG A 107 14.16 8.38 12.28
C ARG A 107 12.99 7.56 12.80
N HIS A 108 11.79 7.85 12.32
CA HIS A 108 10.62 7.06 12.66
C HIS A 108 10.63 5.70 11.98
N GLU A 109 10.27 4.67 12.73
CA GLU A 109 10.14 3.31 12.23
C GLU A 109 8.72 3.09 11.67
N PHE A 110 8.63 2.93 10.35
CA PHE A 110 7.36 2.70 9.67
C PHE A 110 7.11 1.21 9.49
N PRO A 111 5.85 0.75 9.60
CA PRO A 111 5.46 -0.57 9.13
C PRO A 111 5.60 -0.67 7.61
N ASP A 112 5.35 -1.86 7.07
CA ASP A 112 5.08 -2.03 5.64
C ASP A 112 3.91 -1.12 5.25
N LEU A 113 4.16 -0.30 4.23
CA LEU A 113 3.18 0.64 3.69
C LEU A 113 2.62 0.05 2.41
N GLU A 114 1.30 0.08 2.29
CA GLU A 114 0.62 -0.21 1.02
C GLU A 114 1.01 0.89 0.04
N THR A 115 1.90 0.56 -0.88
CA THR A 115 2.27 1.45 -1.99
C THR A 115 1.09 1.53 -2.95
N GLU A 116 0.88 2.70 -3.54
CA GLU A 116 -0.16 2.81 -4.57
C GLU A 116 0.16 1.79 -5.68
N MET A 117 -0.84 0.99 -6.06
CA MET A 117 -0.79 0.24 -7.31
C MET A 117 -0.34 1.19 -8.41
N SER A 118 0.65 0.78 -9.19
CA SER A 118 1.13 1.59 -10.30
C SER A 118 -0.05 1.96 -11.21
N MET A 119 0.02 3.12 -11.84
CA MET A 119 -0.97 3.49 -12.86
C MET A 119 -1.10 2.39 -13.93
N LEU A 120 0.00 1.68 -14.21
CA LEU A 120 0.04 0.51 -15.07
C LEU A 120 -0.79 -0.65 -14.51
N ASP A 121 -0.68 -0.95 -13.21
CA ASP A 121 -1.45 -2.01 -12.56
C ASP A 121 -2.95 -1.70 -12.58
N ARG A 122 -3.33 -0.43 -12.35
CA ARG A 122 -4.73 0.01 -12.41
C ARG A 122 -5.32 -0.13 -13.82
N ILE A 123 -4.55 0.28 -14.83
CA ILE A 123 -4.97 0.15 -16.24
C ILE A 123 -5.04 -1.34 -16.63
N GLY A 124 -4.01 -2.11 -16.31
CA GLY A 124 -3.93 -3.54 -16.59
C GLY A 124 -5.08 -4.31 -15.95
N GLN A 125 -5.34 -4.07 -14.67
CA GLN A 125 -6.46 -4.69 -13.95
C GLN A 125 -7.80 -4.35 -14.60
N LYS A 126 -8.08 -3.06 -14.87
CA LYS A 126 -9.33 -2.64 -15.52
C LYS A 126 -9.48 -3.29 -16.90
N LEU A 127 -8.43 -3.31 -17.70
CA LEU A 127 -8.46 -3.91 -19.02
C LEU A 127 -8.73 -5.42 -18.95
N LEU A 128 -8.03 -6.15 -18.07
CA LEU A 128 -8.22 -7.59 -17.89
C LEU A 128 -9.67 -7.94 -17.48
N PHE A 129 -10.29 -7.13 -16.61
CA PHE A 129 -11.68 -7.34 -16.20
C PHE A 129 -12.73 -6.93 -17.24
N THR A 130 -12.32 -6.29 -18.34
CA THR A 130 -13.20 -6.02 -19.49
C THR A 130 -13.15 -7.08 -20.58
N LEU A 131 -12.15 -7.97 -20.54
CA LEU A 131 -11.99 -9.07 -21.49
C LEU A 131 -12.78 -10.30 -21.02
N ASP A 132 -13.17 -11.16 -21.95
CA ASP A 132 -13.63 -12.49 -21.57
C ASP A 132 -12.50 -13.26 -20.87
N PRO A 133 -12.82 -14.19 -19.94
CA PRO A 133 -11.82 -14.87 -19.13
C PRO A 133 -10.76 -15.62 -19.93
N GLU A 134 -11.11 -16.17 -21.11
CA GLU A 134 -10.20 -16.95 -21.93
C GLU A 134 -9.19 -16.05 -22.64
N THR A 135 -9.65 -14.92 -23.20
CA THR A 135 -8.77 -13.90 -23.77
C THR A 135 -7.85 -13.29 -22.71
N ALA A 136 -8.38 -12.95 -21.53
CA ALA A 136 -7.58 -12.41 -20.42
C ALA A 136 -6.49 -13.40 -19.99
N HIS A 137 -6.83 -14.69 -19.93
CA HIS A 137 -5.90 -15.75 -19.62
C HIS A 137 -4.78 -15.86 -20.66
N GLY A 138 -5.13 -15.94 -21.94
CA GLY A 138 -4.15 -15.99 -23.04
C GLY A 138 -3.21 -14.77 -23.04
N LEU A 139 -3.75 -13.58 -22.77
CA LEU A 139 -2.96 -12.36 -22.65
C LEU A 139 -1.98 -12.42 -21.47
N SER A 140 -2.39 -13.00 -20.33
CA SER A 140 -1.50 -13.16 -19.18
C SER A 140 -0.31 -14.09 -19.47
N ILE A 141 -0.54 -15.19 -20.18
CA ILE A 141 0.53 -16.10 -20.61
C ILE A 141 1.45 -15.40 -21.62
N ALA A 142 0.89 -14.71 -22.62
CA ALA A 142 1.67 -13.96 -23.59
C ALA A 142 2.54 -12.87 -22.93
N ALA A 143 2.00 -12.14 -21.95
CA ALA A 143 2.74 -11.15 -21.18
C ALA A 143 3.93 -11.79 -20.45
N LEU A 144 3.71 -12.91 -19.76
CA LEU A 144 4.76 -13.63 -19.04
C LEU A 144 5.86 -14.15 -19.97
N ARG A 145 5.49 -14.66 -21.15
CA ARG A 145 6.44 -15.07 -22.20
C ARG A 145 7.32 -13.92 -22.68
N CYS A 146 6.80 -12.69 -22.64
CA CYS A 146 7.54 -11.47 -22.97
C CYS A 146 8.30 -10.86 -21.78
N GLY A 147 8.30 -11.49 -20.60
CA GLY A 147 8.96 -10.98 -19.40
C GLY A 147 8.20 -9.85 -18.69
N LEU A 148 6.88 -9.77 -18.91
CA LEU A 148 6.00 -8.84 -18.21
C LEU A 148 5.13 -9.56 -17.17
N PRO A 149 4.78 -8.90 -16.05
CA PRO A 149 5.31 -7.61 -15.62
C PRO A 149 6.78 -7.69 -15.22
N VAL A 150 7.51 -6.58 -15.35
CA VAL A 150 8.84 -6.45 -14.73
C VAL A 150 8.63 -6.26 -13.22
N ALA A 151 8.48 -7.36 -12.51
CA ALA A 151 8.35 -7.36 -11.07
C ALA A 151 9.75 -7.53 -10.42
N PRO A 152 10.08 -6.76 -9.37
CA PRO A 152 11.24 -7.08 -8.56
C PRO A 152 11.06 -8.47 -7.95
N ARG A 153 12.14 -9.25 -7.89
CA ARG A 153 12.09 -10.58 -7.31
C ARG A 153 11.67 -10.48 -5.85
N ALA A 154 10.60 -11.18 -5.48
CA ALA A 154 10.11 -11.20 -4.11
C ALA A 154 11.26 -11.60 -3.15
N PRO A 155 11.48 -10.86 -2.05
CA PRO A 155 12.48 -11.23 -1.05
C PRO A 155 12.22 -12.63 -0.52
N ARG A 156 13.28 -13.43 -0.36
CA ARG A 156 13.18 -14.73 0.30
C ARG A 156 13.27 -14.54 1.81
N ASP A 157 12.25 -14.98 2.53
CA ASP A 157 12.21 -14.99 3.99
C ASP A 157 12.34 -16.42 4.50
N GLU A 158 13.35 -16.68 5.32
CA GLU A 158 13.60 -18.00 5.92
C GLU A 158 12.40 -18.51 6.73
N ARG A 159 11.59 -17.61 7.30
CA ARG A 159 10.38 -17.97 8.07
C ARG A 159 9.29 -18.58 7.20
N LEU A 160 9.32 -18.37 5.89
CA LEU A 160 8.33 -18.88 4.95
C LEU A 160 8.72 -20.23 4.34
N LYS A 161 9.94 -20.72 4.57
CA LYS A 161 10.37 -22.03 4.05
C LYS A 161 9.54 -23.14 4.69
N LEU A 162 9.15 -24.10 3.86
CA LEU A 162 8.40 -25.28 4.29
C LEU A 162 8.98 -26.54 3.67
N ARG A 163 8.86 -27.64 4.41
CA ARG A 163 9.15 -28.97 3.91
C ARG A 163 7.88 -29.81 3.95
N VAL A 164 7.43 -30.29 2.80
CA VAL A 164 6.20 -31.09 2.66
C VAL A 164 6.51 -32.32 1.84
N ALA A 165 6.08 -33.49 2.33
CA ALA A 165 6.30 -34.77 1.65
C ALA A 165 7.77 -35.02 1.23
N GLY A 166 8.73 -34.50 1.99
CA GLY A 166 10.16 -34.63 1.72
C GLY A 166 10.75 -33.58 0.78
N LEU A 167 9.92 -32.74 0.14
CA LEU A 167 10.31 -31.63 -0.75
C LEU A 167 10.45 -30.32 0.02
N ASP A 168 11.45 -29.52 -0.35
CA ASP A 168 11.70 -28.20 0.22
C ASP A 168 11.14 -27.11 -0.71
N PHE A 169 10.33 -26.22 -0.14
CA PHE A 169 9.75 -25.08 -0.84
C PHE A 169 10.23 -23.77 -0.22
N PRO A 170 10.55 -22.75 -1.04
CA PRO A 170 11.10 -21.50 -0.55
C PRO A 170 10.06 -20.61 0.14
N ASN A 171 8.77 -20.81 -0.15
CA ASN A 171 7.63 -20.12 0.45
C ASN A 171 6.35 -20.95 0.22
N PRO A 172 5.25 -20.70 0.97
CA PRO A 172 4.04 -21.52 0.92
C PRO A 172 3.10 -21.19 -0.25
N LEU A 173 3.48 -20.29 -1.17
CA LEU A 173 2.65 -19.85 -2.28
C LEU A 173 2.99 -20.63 -3.56
N GLY A 174 1.99 -21.25 -4.18
CA GLY A 174 2.14 -21.98 -5.44
C GLY A 174 1.18 -21.51 -6.53
N MET A 175 1.57 -21.68 -7.78
CA MET A 175 0.64 -21.57 -8.90
C MET A 175 -0.05 -22.93 -9.10
N ALA A 176 -1.37 -22.93 -9.06
CA ALA A 176 -2.16 -24.14 -9.20
C ALA A 176 -2.21 -24.63 -10.65
N ALA A 177 -2.44 -25.93 -10.80
CA ALA A 177 -2.66 -26.56 -12.09
C ALA A 177 -3.76 -25.88 -12.88
N GLY A 178 -3.60 -25.90 -14.21
CA GLY A 178 -4.58 -25.33 -15.14
C GLY A 178 -4.35 -23.86 -15.49
N TYR A 179 -3.46 -23.15 -14.78
CA TYR A 179 -2.96 -21.86 -15.23
C TYR A 179 -2.04 -22.04 -16.45
N ASP A 180 -0.96 -22.82 -16.33
CA ASP A 180 -0.02 -23.04 -17.43
C ASP A 180 -0.07 -24.49 -17.93
N LYS A 181 -1.17 -24.84 -18.62
CA LYS A 181 -1.45 -26.22 -19.05
C LYS A 181 -0.38 -26.81 -19.97
N ASN A 182 0.39 -25.96 -20.64
CA ASN A 182 1.39 -26.35 -21.63
C ASN A 182 2.82 -26.11 -21.14
N ALA A 183 3.02 -25.72 -19.88
CA ALA A 183 4.31 -25.37 -19.30
C ALA A 183 5.09 -24.31 -20.13
N GLU A 184 4.40 -23.28 -20.60
CA GLU A 184 4.95 -22.19 -21.41
C GLU A 184 5.75 -21.16 -20.60
N VAL A 185 5.40 -20.96 -19.32
CA VAL A 185 5.91 -19.87 -18.46
C VAL A 185 6.28 -20.29 -17.02
N PRO A 186 6.77 -21.52 -16.73
CA PRO A 186 7.06 -21.93 -15.35
C PRO A 186 8.11 -21.04 -14.66
N ASP A 187 9.18 -20.68 -15.38
CA ASP A 187 10.23 -19.82 -14.81
C ASP A 187 9.77 -18.39 -14.56
N ALA A 188 8.88 -17.87 -15.41
CA ALA A 188 8.29 -16.54 -15.21
C ALA A 188 7.41 -16.52 -13.95
N LEU A 189 6.62 -17.58 -13.72
CA LEU A 189 5.84 -17.76 -12.50
C LEU A 189 6.74 -17.81 -11.25
N LEU A 190 7.81 -18.60 -11.27
CA LEU A 190 8.78 -18.62 -10.17
C LEU A 190 9.47 -17.26 -9.99
N GLY A 191 9.69 -16.51 -11.08
CA GLY A 191 10.23 -15.15 -11.09
C GLY A 191 9.33 -14.14 -10.38
N LEU A 192 8.00 -14.30 -10.51
CA LEU A 192 6.99 -13.48 -9.80
C LEU A 192 6.93 -13.77 -8.30
N GLY A 193 7.59 -14.82 -7.80
CA GLY A 193 7.69 -15.12 -6.38
C GLY A 193 6.95 -16.38 -5.94
N PHE A 194 6.29 -17.11 -6.84
CA PHE A 194 5.74 -18.43 -6.53
C PHE A 194 6.86 -19.39 -6.12
N GLY A 195 6.63 -20.15 -5.05
CA GLY A 195 7.55 -21.16 -4.56
C GLY A 195 7.51 -22.46 -5.36
N PHE A 196 6.43 -22.71 -6.10
CA PHE A 196 6.27 -23.79 -7.07
C PHE A 196 5.16 -23.47 -8.09
N ALA A 197 5.13 -24.20 -9.20
CA ALA A 197 4.05 -24.18 -10.18
C ALA A 197 3.69 -25.63 -10.56
N GLU A 198 2.39 -25.94 -10.59
CA GLU A 198 1.83 -27.26 -10.91
C GLU A 198 1.29 -27.33 -12.34
#